data_AF-A0A895YEQ5-F1
#
_entry.id   AF-A0A895YEQ5-F1
#
_cell.length_a   1.000
_cell.length_b   1.000
_cell.length_c   1.000
_cell.angle_alpha   90.00
_cell.angle_beta   90.00
_cell.angle_gamma   90.00
#
_symmetry.space_group_name_H-M   'P 1'
#
loop_
_entity.id
_entity.type
_entity.pdbx_description
1 polymer ?
#
loop_
_entity_poly.entity_id
_entity_poly.type
_entity_poly.pdbx_seq_one_letter_code
_entity_poly.pdbx_strand_id
1 'polypeptide(L)'
;MTDEQTSARDVPADAADDAVPAASAAGDQPAPAPAAGDQPAPVTVSGGQPTPVAPAAGVLAVLALAWLLAMLSSARQAIGDSPDADPLTVTRAALELPQVISASLIAGIAVGLTAVNLLSRLAGAAARRRLPRFGTGAGAGLLTGVAVATPILLGYDGLPSILVLSGAVAAAAMLGGLLAGVREGAVVAAGAVGALVVFVVGLLERIFEGDLRSFFGAGETAESVIAASGWASLTASLAAGVAAGAVGYVYLRRVGGPNLRWPAFLVAGALPGLLILIAEAVTRIAGTRLFQLVSAASADDQAVLNYFNAARFNRALIVLVVGAVVATVLIGRTLRAADPASSEDDGQPASAGTN
;
A
#
# COMPACT_ATOMS: atom_id res chain seq x y z
N MET A 1 16.01 7.04 -49.77
CA MET A 1 17.12 7.94 -50.11
C MET A 1 16.49 9.24 -50.55
N THR A 2 16.13 10.06 -49.57
CA THR A 2 15.58 11.40 -49.72
C THR A 2 15.81 12.07 -48.37
N ASP A 3 16.68 13.07 -48.41
CA ASP A 3 17.08 13.92 -47.31
C ASP A 3 15.90 14.78 -46.83
N GLU A 4 15.75 14.93 -45.52
CA GLU A 4 15.08 16.11 -44.98
C GLU A 4 15.89 16.70 -43.82
N GLN A 5 16.33 17.93 -44.08
CA GLN A 5 17.19 18.79 -43.29
C GLN A 5 16.48 19.34 -42.05
N THR A 6 17.22 19.33 -40.95
CA THR A 6 17.59 20.52 -40.16
C THR A 6 16.51 21.56 -39.87
N SER A 7 16.08 21.65 -38.61
CA SER A 7 15.68 22.93 -38.02
C SER A 7 16.13 23.00 -36.56
N ALA A 8 17.30 23.62 -36.39
CA ALA A 8 17.85 24.02 -35.09
C ALA A 8 17.07 25.24 -34.59
N ARG A 9 16.55 25.15 -33.36
CA ARG A 9 15.99 26.30 -32.64
C ARG A 9 17.03 26.82 -31.65
N ASP A 10 17.55 28.00 -31.99
CA ASP A 10 18.21 28.93 -31.07
C ASP A 10 17.28 29.27 -29.90
N VAL A 11 17.80 29.18 -28.68
CA VAL A 11 17.20 29.73 -27.47
C VAL A 11 18.16 30.80 -26.94
N PRO A 12 17.74 32.08 -26.87
CA PRO A 12 18.59 33.15 -26.41
C PRO A 12 18.83 33.08 -24.89
N ALA A 13 20.08 33.33 -24.50
CA ALA A 13 20.48 33.66 -23.15
C ALA A 13 20.04 35.10 -22.85
N ASP A 14 19.13 35.26 -21.88
CA ASP A 14 18.78 36.56 -21.34
C ASP A 14 19.23 36.67 -19.89
N ALA A 15 19.87 37.80 -19.61
CA ALA A 15 20.58 38.15 -18.40
C ALA A 15 19.86 39.33 -17.76
N ALA A 16 19.44 39.17 -16.51
CA ALA A 16 19.09 40.24 -15.57
C ALA A 16 19.20 39.59 -14.17
N ASP A 17 20.16 39.92 -13.30
CA ASP A 17 20.53 41.22 -12.74
C ASP A 17 19.34 41.92 -12.06
N ASP A 18 18.97 41.42 -10.88
CA ASP A 18 18.15 42.14 -9.91
C ASP A 18 18.90 42.22 -8.58
N ALA A 19 19.51 43.38 -8.38
CA ALA A 19 20.12 43.84 -7.16
C ALA A 19 19.05 44.06 -6.08
N VAL A 20 19.21 43.39 -4.93
CA VAL A 20 18.41 43.61 -3.72
C VAL A 20 18.93 44.85 -2.98
N PRO A 21 18.11 45.88 -2.75
CA PRO A 21 18.52 47.05 -1.97
C PRO A 21 18.57 46.75 -0.46
N ALA A 22 19.68 47.14 0.14
CA ALA A 22 19.87 47.22 1.58
C ALA A 22 18.95 48.30 2.18
N ALA A 23 18.14 47.93 3.18
CA ALA A 23 17.31 48.86 3.95
C ALA A 23 17.58 48.72 5.45
N SER A 24 18.15 49.82 5.98
CA SER A 24 17.96 50.45 7.28
C SER A 24 18.01 49.62 8.57
N ALA A 25 19.08 49.90 9.30
CA ALA A 25 19.15 49.89 10.76
C ALA A 25 18.18 50.92 11.38
N ALA A 26 17.30 50.46 12.28
CA ALA A 26 16.63 51.30 13.26
C ALA A 26 16.10 50.45 14.42
N GLY A 27 16.48 50.79 15.66
CA GLY A 27 15.70 50.45 16.86
C GLY A 27 16.37 49.51 17.86
N ASP A 28 17.40 49.99 18.55
CA ASP A 28 17.82 49.47 19.85
C ASP A 28 16.73 49.85 20.89
N GLN A 29 15.85 48.90 21.22
CA GLN A 29 14.95 48.99 22.37
C GLN A 29 15.46 48.07 23.47
N PRO A 30 15.80 48.59 24.68
CA PRO A 30 16.16 47.78 25.82
C PRO A 30 14.99 46.89 26.24
N ALA A 31 15.19 45.58 26.19
CA ALA A 31 14.22 44.60 26.64
C ALA A 31 13.93 44.77 28.16
N PRO A 32 12.66 44.77 28.60
CA PRO A 32 12.33 44.78 30.02
C PRO A 32 12.80 43.47 30.69
N ALA A 33 13.39 43.62 31.87
CA ALA A 33 13.90 42.52 32.67
C ALA A 33 12.79 41.48 32.97
N PRO A 34 13.07 40.16 32.86
CA PRO A 34 12.09 39.14 33.19
C PRO A 34 11.79 39.17 34.69
N ALA A 35 10.51 39.36 35.03
CA ALA A 35 10.01 39.23 36.38
C ALA A 35 10.29 37.79 36.89
N ALA A 36 11.02 37.68 37.99
CA ALA A 36 11.21 36.44 38.72
C ALA A 36 9.92 36.11 39.48
N GLY A 37 9.08 35.25 38.89
CA GLY A 37 7.87 34.74 39.54
C GLY A 37 7.22 33.67 38.65
N ASP A 38 6.96 32.51 39.24
CA ASP A 38 6.37 31.30 38.65
C ASP A 38 7.29 30.46 37.76
N GLN A 39 8.18 29.70 38.41
CA GLN A 39 8.62 28.42 37.86
C GLN A 39 7.41 27.46 37.87
N PRO A 40 6.86 27.05 36.72
CA PRO A 40 5.88 25.99 36.69
C PRO A 40 6.52 24.72 37.25
N ALA A 41 5.85 24.11 38.24
CA ALA A 41 6.28 22.85 38.83
C ALA A 41 6.66 21.84 37.73
N PRO A 42 7.76 21.08 37.87
CA PRO A 42 8.18 20.12 36.87
C PRO A 42 7.05 19.11 36.66
N VAL A 43 6.41 19.21 35.49
CA VAL A 43 5.40 18.27 35.05
C VAL A 43 6.10 16.93 34.98
N THR A 44 5.82 16.06 35.95
CA THR A 44 6.28 14.69 35.94
C THR A 44 5.56 14.02 34.78
N VAL A 45 6.22 13.99 33.62
CA VAL A 45 5.79 13.20 32.46
C VAL A 45 5.83 11.75 32.90
N SER A 46 4.70 11.25 33.41
CA SER A 46 4.51 9.83 33.72
C SER A 46 5.02 9.04 32.52
N GLY A 47 6.04 8.22 32.76
CA GLY A 47 6.75 7.47 31.73
C GLY A 47 5.76 6.64 30.91
N GLY A 48 5.35 7.20 29.78
CA GLY A 48 4.38 6.58 28.88
C GLY A 48 4.93 5.23 28.46
N GLN A 49 4.23 4.17 28.87
CA GLN A 49 4.58 2.82 28.42
C GLN A 49 4.67 2.83 26.90
N PRO A 50 5.72 2.21 26.32
CA PRO A 50 5.89 2.18 24.89
C PRO A 50 4.71 1.48 24.25
N THR A 51 3.85 2.24 23.59
CA THR A 51 2.70 1.71 22.85
C THR A 51 3.22 0.77 21.75
N PRO A 52 2.76 -0.48 21.70
CA PRO A 52 3.17 -1.43 20.67
C PRO A 52 2.85 -0.87 19.27
N VAL A 53 3.78 -1.05 18.33
CA VAL A 53 3.73 -0.42 16.99
C VAL A 53 2.58 -0.98 16.13
N ALA A 54 2.18 -2.25 16.37
CA ALA A 54 1.00 -2.88 15.76
C ALA A 54 0.53 -4.09 16.61
N PRO A 55 -0.40 -3.92 17.56
CA PRO A 55 -1.04 -5.06 18.22
C PRO A 55 -1.73 -5.94 17.17
N ALA A 56 -1.50 -7.25 17.22
CA ALA A 56 -1.91 -8.26 16.23
C ALA A 56 -1.03 -8.43 14.97
N ALA A 57 0.19 -7.87 14.90
CA ALA A 57 1.12 -8.15 13.80
C ALA A 57 1.36 -9.67 13.59
N GLY A 58 1.47 -10.46 14.68
CA GLY A 58 1.65 -11.91 14.57
C GLY A 58 0.46 -12.63 13.93
N VAL A 59 -0.77 -12.23 14.25
CA VAL A 59 -1.99 -12.79 13.62
C VAL A 59 -2.02 -12.42 12.13
N LEU A 60 -1.69 -11.17 11.80
CA LEU A 60 -1.58 -10.72 10.42
C LEU A 60 -0.51 -11.52 9.65
N ALA A 61 0.63 -11.83 10.27
CA ALA A 61 1.67 -12.65 9.66
C ALA A 61 1.18 -14.07 9.36
N VAL A 62 0.48 -14.71 10.30
CA VAL A 62 -0.11 -16.03 10.08
C VAL A 62 -1.12 -16.00 8.92
N LEU A 63 -2.03 -15.02 8.90
CA LEU A 63 -3.02 -14.89 7.83
C LEU A 63 -2.38 -14.61 6.46
N ALA A 64 -1.37 -13.73 6.41
CA ALA A 64 -0.68 -13.41 5.16
C ALA A 64 0.15 -14.58 4.63
N LEU A 65 0.79 -15.36 5.53
CA LEU A 65 1.52 -16.57 5.15
C LEU A 65 0.58 -17.69 4.71
N ALA A 66 -0.55 -17.87 5.39
CA ALA A 66 -1.58 -18.82 4.97
C ALA A 66 -2.14 -18.47 3.58
N TRP A 67 -2.38 -17.18 3.33
CA TRP A 67 -2.79 -16.69 2.02
C TRP A 67 -1.72 -16.94 0.95
N LEU A 68 -0.46 -16.62 1.24
CA LEU A 68 0.65 -16.88 0.32
C LEU A 68 0.78 -18.37 0.01
N LEU A 69 0.65 -19.24 1.02
CA LEU A 69 0.67 -20.68 0.82
C LEU A 69 -0.51 -21.17 -0.04
N ALA A 70 -1.70 -20.60 0.16
CA ALA A 70 -2.85 -20.88 -0.70
C ALA A 70 -2.60 -20.48 -2.16
N MET A 71 -1.99 -19.30 -2.40
CA MET A 71 -1.63 -18.86 -3.75
C MET A 71 -0.56 -19.76 -4.39
N LEU A 72 0.44 -20.19 -3.63
CA LEU A 72 1.46 -21.13 -4.12
C LEU A 72 0.84 -22.50 -4.44
N SER A 73 -0.09 -22.97 -3.61
CA SER A 73 -0.82 -24.21 -3.88
C SER A 73 -1.68 -24.09 -5.15
N SER A 74 -2.38 -22.98 -5.32
CA SER A 74 -3.17 -22.67 -6.51
C SER A 74 -2.28 -22.63 -7.76
N ALA A 75 -1.14 -21.92 -7.70
CA ALA A 75 -0.18 -21.84 -8.80
C ALA A 75 0.39 -23.22 -9.16
N ARG A 76 0.72 -24.05 -8.17
CA ARG A 76 1.19 -25.43 -8.40
C ARG A 76 0.13 -26.28 -9.09
N GLN A 77 -1.13 -26.21 -8.65
CA GLN A 77 -2.24 -26.93 -9.29
C GLN A 77 -2.46 -26.47 -10.74
N ALA A 78 -2.24 -25.19 -11.05
CA ALA A 78 -2.35 -24.67 -12.40
C ALA A 78 -1.24 -25.16 -13.36
N ILE A 79 -0.05 -25.46 -12.82
CA ILE A 79 1.09 -25.99 -13.59
C ILE A 79 0.96 -27.50 -13.82
N GLY A 80 0.30 -28.23 -12.91
CA GLY A 80 0.15 -29.69 -12.99
C GLY A 80 1.46 -30.45 -12.76
N ASP A 81 1.41 -31.78 -12.92
CA ASP A 81 2.58 -32.67 -12.68
C ASP A 81 3.49 -32.82 -13.93
N SER A 82 3.16 -32.17 -15.06
CA SER A 82 3.88 -32.33 -16.33
C SER A 82 3.98 -31.00 -17.08
N PRO A 83 4.98 -30.15 -16.77
CA PRO A 83 5.10 -28.79 -17.30
C PRO A 83 5.41 -28.73 -18.81
N ASP A 84 5.94 -29.80 -19.40
CA ASP A 84 6.38 -29.83 -20.81
C ASP A 84 5.27 -30.22 -21.82
N ALA A 85 4.07 -30.57 -21.34
CA ALA A 85 3.05 -31.20 -22.17
C ALA A 85 2.13 -30.21 -22.92
N ASP A 86 2.02 -28.95 -22.47
CA ASP A 86 1.04 -28.00 -23.04
C ASP A 86 1.49 -26.52 -22.92
N PRO A 87 1.62 -25.78 -24.03
CA PRO A 87 1.87 -24.33 -24.04
C PRO A 87 0.86 -23.51 -23.21
N LEU A 88 -0.40 -23.98 -23.07
CA LEU A 88 -1.41 -23.32 -22.23
C LEU A 88 -1.01 -23.30 -20.75
N THR A 89 -0.19 -24.25 -20.30
CA THR A 89 0.30 -24.33 -18.91
C THR A 89 1.20 -23.15 -18.58
N VAL A 90 2.06 -22.73 -19.51
CA VAL A 90 2.95 -21.58 -19.34
C VAL A 90 2.14 -20.28 -19.23
N THR A 91 1.12 -20.11 -20.09
CA THR A 91 0.24 -18.94 -20.05
C THR A 91 -0.56 -18.88 -18.75
N ARG A 92 -1.11 -20.02 -18.28
CA ARG A 92 -1.81 -20.08 -16.99
C ARG A 92 -0.89 -19.76 -15.81
N ALA A 93 0.31 -20.34 -15.80
CA ALA A 93 1.31 -20.03 -14.77
C ALA A 93 1.64 -18.54 -14.75
N ALA A 94 1.86 -17.93 -15.93
CA ALA A 94 2.13 -16.51 -16.09
C ALA A 94 0.99 -15.61 -15.57
N LEU A 95 -0.27 -16.04 -15.71
CA LEU A 95 -1.43 -15.30 -15.20
C LEU A 95 -1.54 -15.31 -13.67
N GLU A 96 -1.04 -16.36 -13.01
CA GLU A 96 -1.07 -16.53 -11.55
C GLU A 96 0.13 -15.83 -10.84
N LEU A 97 1.25 -15.62 -11.52
CA LEU A 97 2.46 -14.95 -10.95
C LEU A 97 2.16 -13.64 -10.22
N PRO A 98 1.33 -12.73 -10.75
CA PRO A 98 1.15 -11.43 -10.13
C PRO A 98 0.42 -11.54 -8.78
N GLN A 99 -0.42 -12.58 -8.61
CA GLN A 99 -1.05 -12.88 -7.33
C GLN A 99 -0.03 -13.38 -6.31
N VAL A 100 0.90 -14.26 -6.71
CA VAL A 100 1.99 -14.76 -5.85
C VAL A 100 2.91 -13.62 -5.42
N ILE A 101 3.28 -12.72 -6.34
CA ILE A 101 4.11 -11.54 -6.05
C ILE A 101 3.40 -10.61 -5.07
N SER A 102 2.11 -10.35 -5.27
CA SER A 102 1.30 -9.51 -4.36
C SER A 102 1.16 -10.14 -2.97
N ALA A 103 0.91 -11.44 -2.89
CA ALA A 103 0.83 -12.17 -1.64
C ALA A 103 2.19 -12.19 -0.90
N SER A 104 3.30 -12.31 -1.64
CA SER A 104 4.65 -12.27 -1.09
C SER A 104 5.00 -10.90 -0.51
N LEU A 105 4.63 -9.83 -1.22
CA LEU A 105 4.73 -8.46 -0.72
C LEU A 105 4.01 -8.30 0.63
N ILE A 106 2.75 -8.74 0.72
CA ILE A 106 1.94 -8.60 1.94
C ILE A 106 2.45 -9.49 3.08
N ALA A 107 2.88 -10.71 2.78
CA ALA A 107 3.54 -11.59 3.76
C ALA A 107 4.83 -10.94 4.29
N GLY A 108 5.63 -10.32 3.42
CA GLY A 108 6.81 -9.55 3.79
C GLY A 108 6.50 -8.41 4.75
N ILE A 109 5.43 -7.65 4.49
CA ILE A 109 4.95 -6.59 5.40
C ILE A 109 4.60 -7.18 6.77
N ALA A 110 3.79 -8.24 6.79
CA ALA A 110 3.25 -8.80 8.01
C ALA A 110 4.33 -9.46 8.89
N VAL A 111 5.24 -10.23 8.28
CA VAL A 111 6.39 -10.83 8.95
C VAL A 111 7.38 -9.75 9.39
N GLY A 112 7.64 -8.75 8.55
CA GLY A 112 8.48 -7.59 8.89
C GLY A 112 7.94 -6.81 10.10
N LEU A 113 6.63 -6.54 10.15
CA LEU A 113 5.99 -5.86 11.30
C LEU A 113 6.12 -6.69 12.58
N THR A 114 5.97 -8.01 12.47
CA THR A 114 6.14 -8.94 13.59
C THR A 114 7.59 -8.94 14.09
N ALA A 115 8.56 -8.98 13.19
CA ALA A 115 9.98 -8.95 13.52
C ALA A 115 10.40 -7.61 14.16
N VAL A 116 9.95 -6.48 13.63
CA VAL A 116 10.19 -5.14 14.21
C VAL A 116 9.55 -5.01 15.59
N ASN A 117 8.32 -5.52 15.78
CA ASN A 117 7.68 -5.57 17.09
C ASN A 117 8.46 -6.43 18.08
N LEU A 118 8.94 -7.60 17.68
CA LEU A 118 9.74 -8.47 18.53
C LEU A 118 11.07 -7.81 18.90
N LEU A 119 11.78 -7.22 17.94
CA LEU A 119 13.03 -6.50 18.19
C LEU A 119 12.82 -5.32 19.15
N SER A 120 11.72 -4.57 18.99
CA SER A 120 11.41 -3.45 19.89
C SER A 120 11.17 -3.89 21.34
N ARG A 121 10.68 -5.12 21.55
CA ARG A 121 10.50 -5.72 22.88
C ARG A 121 11.82 -6.21 23.46
N LEU A 122 12.69 -6.79 22.63
CA LEU A 122 13.95 -7.40 23.08
C LEU A 122 15.08 -6.37 23.31
N ALA A 123 15.23 -5.41 22.40
CA ALA A 123 16.39 -4.50 22.36
C ALA A 123 16.06 -3.04 22.76
N GLY A 124 14.85 -2.78 23.28
CA GLY A 124 14.48 -1.54 23.95
C GLY A 124 14.67 -0.27 23.09
N ALA A 125 15.33 0.76 23.65
CA ALA A 125 15.49 2.06 23.00
C ALA A 125 16.40 2.03 21.77
N ALA A 126 17.42 1.16 21.73
CA ALA A 126 18.34 1.05 20.60
C ALA A 126 17.63 0.57 19.31
N ALA A 127 16.65 -0.32 19.47
CA ALA A 127 15.81 -0.83 18.38
C ALA A 127 14.89 0.24 17.75
N ARG A 128 14.74 1.42 18.37
CA ARG A 128 13.90 2.51 17.83
C ARG A 128 14.59 3.36 16.77
N ARG A 129 15.91 3.21 16.60
CA ARG A 129 16.66 3.92 15.55
C ARG A 129 16.10 3.52 14.17
N ARG A 130 16.15 4.44 13.20
CA ARG A 130 15.59 4.19 11.86
C ARG A 130 16.26 3.00 11.16
N LEU A 131 17.59 2.98 11.15
CA LEU A 131 18.39 1.93 10.48
C LEU A 131 18.04 0.50 10.91
N PRO A 132 18.06 0.14 12.21
CA PRO A 132 17.73 -1.22 12.62
C PRO A 132 16.29 -1.62 12.30
N ARG A 133 15.32 -0.69 12.34
CA ARG A 133 13.93 -1.01 11.98
C ARG A 133 13.78 -1.42 10.51
N PHE A 134 14.35 -0.62 9.60
CA PHE A 134 14.32 -0.96 8.17
C PHE A 134 15.13 -2.21 7.88
N GLY A 135 16.31 -2.37 8.51
CA GLY A 135 17.14 -3.57 8.36
C GLY A 135 16.43 -4.84 8.81
N THR A 136 15.78 -4.82 9.97
CA THR A 136 15.02 -5.98 10.49
C THR A 136 13.79 -6.28 9.66
N GLY A 137 13.03 -5.26 9.25
CA GLY A 137 11.88 -5.43 8.37
C GLY A 137 12.30 -6.03 7.02
N ALA A 138 13.28 -5.42 6.34
CA ALA A 138 13.81 -5.90 5.07
C ALA A 138 14.40 -7.31 5.16
N GLY A 139 15.18 -7.59 6.20
CA GLY A 139 15.77 -8.91 6.43
C GLY A 139 14.71 -9.99 6.66
N ALA A 140 13.69 -9.71 7.48
CA ALA A 140 12.60 -10.64 7.71
C ALA A 140 11.75 -10.88 6.44
N GLY A 141 11.49 -9.83 5.67
CA GLY A 141 10.83 -9.93 4.37
C GLY A 141 11.65 -10.75 3.37
N LEU A 142 12.95 -10.49 3.26
CA LEU A 142 13.86 -11.24 2.39
C LEU A 142 13.94 -12.71 2.78
N LEU A 143 14.07 -13.03 4.08
CA LEU A 143 14.05 -14.41 4.57
C LEU A 143 12.74 -15.12 4.22
N THR A 144 11.61 -14.42 4.34
CA THR A 144 10.29 -14.95 3.93
C THR A 144 10.27 -15.25 2.44
N GLY A 145 10.76 -14.32 1.61
CA GLY A 145 10.85 -14.47 0.18
C GLY A 145 11.77 -15.62 -0.26
N VAL A 146 12.94 -15.74 0.37
CA VAL A 146 13.88 -16.84 0.13
C VAL A 146 13.26 -18.18 0.52
N ALA A 147 12.61 -18.27 1.68
CA ALA A 147 11.94 -19.49 2.12
C ALA A 147 10.86 -19.96 1.14
N VAL A 148 10.21 -19.04 0.43
CA VAL A 148 9.23 -19.33 -0.63
C VAL A 148 9.91 -19.65 -1.97
N ALA A 149 10.96 -18.92 -2.32
CA ALA A 149 11.71 -19.11 -3.57
C ALA A 149 12.47 -20.44 -3.61
N THR A 150 13.05 -20.88 -2.49
CA THR A 150 13.85 -22.12 -2.41
C THR A 150 13.11 -23.36 -2.90
N PRO A 151 11.89 -23.70 -2.41
CA PRO A 151 11.18 -24.89 -2.90
C PRO A 151 10.76 -24.76 -4.38
N ILE A 152 10.52 -23.54 -4.88
CA ILE A 152 10.25 -23.31 -6.31
C ILE A 152 11.49 -23.64 -7.14
N LEU A 153 12.67 -23.19 -6.72
CA LEU A 153 13.93 -23.47 -7.40
C LEU A 153 14.23 -24.97 -7.41
N LEU A 154 14.16 -25.62 -6.24
CA LEU A 154 14.45 -27.06 -6.10
C LEU A 154 13.44 -27.95 -6.85
N GLY A 155 12.20 -27.48 -7.03
CA GLY A 155 11.17 -28.22 -7.75
C GLY A 155 11.30 -28.16 -9.27
N TYR A 156 12.02 -27.16 -9.80
CA TYR A 156 12.09 -26.87 -11.22
C TYR A 156 13.50 -26.43 -11.64
N ASP A 157 14.48 -27.27 -11.35
CA ASP A 157 15.88 -27.02 -11.68
C ASP A 157 16.09 -26.84 -13.20
N GLY A 158 16.94 -25.88 -13.58
CA GLY A 158 17.43 -25.72 -14.96
C GLY A 158 16.66 -24.74 -15.85
N LEU A 159 15.58 -24.11 -15.39
CA LEU A 159 14.81 -23.13 -16.16
C LEU A 159 15.18 -21.67 -15.80
N PRO A 160 15.80 -20.89 -16.70
CA PRO A 160 16.18 -19.49 -16.42
C PRO A 160 15.01 -18.59 -16.01
N SER A 161 13.81 -18.88 -16.54
CA SER A 161 12.56 -18.20 -16.20
C SER A 161 12.21 -18.28 -14.72
N ILE A 162 12.53 -19.40 -14.08
CA ILE A 162 12.19 -19.69 -12.69
C ILE A 162 13.12 -18.96 -11.72
N LEU A 163 14.38 -18.73 -12.10
CA LEU A 163 15.31 -17.87 -11.36
C LEU A 163 14.80 -16.42 -11.31
N VAL A 164 14.36 -15.87 -12.45
CA VAL A 164 13.81 -14.52 -12.52
C VAL A 164 12.55 -14.39 -11.66
N LEU A 165 11.65 -15.37 -11.74
CA LEU A 165 10.43 -15.39 -10.96
C LEU A 165 10.71 -15.49 -9.45
N SER A 166 11.57 -16.42 -9.05
CA SER A 166 11.96 -16.62 -7.65
C SER A 166 12.61 -15.36 -7.07
N GLY A 167 13.45 -14.68 -7.87
CA GLY A 167 14.01 -13.37 -7.54
C GLY A 167 12.95 -12.29 -7.36
N ALA A 168 11.93 -12.25 -8.23
CA ALA A 168 10.83 -11.29 -8.12
C ALA A 168 9.99 -11.49 -6.85
N VAL A 169 9.71 -12.76 -6.50
CA VAL A 169 9.04 -13.13 -5.25
C VAL A 169 9.86 -12.69 -4.03
N ALA A 170 11.16 -12.96 -4.03
CA ALA A 170 12.05 -12.54 -2.96
C ALA A 170 12.15 -11.01 -2.83
N ALA A 171 12.25 -10.30 -3.96
CA ALA A 171 12.27 -8.86 -4.02
C ALA A 171 10.96 -8.25 -3.50
N ALA A 172 9.81 -8.80 -3.89
CA ALA A 172 8.50 -8.35 -3.41
C ALA A 172 8.39 -8.51 -1.89
N ALA A 173 8.75 -9.68 -1.34
CA ALA A 173 8.71 -9.90 0.11
C ALA A 173 9.67 -8.95 0.86
N MET A 174 10.86 -8.69 0.31
CA MET A 174 11.80 -7.71 0.87
C MET A 174 11.23 -6.29 0.85
N LEU A 175 10.64 -5.84 -0.25
CA LEU A 175 9.97 -4.54 -0.37
C LEU A 175 8.83 -4.40 0.65
N GLY A 176 8.08 -5.47 0.87
CA GLY A 176 7.06 -5.52 1.90
C GLY A 176 7.65 -5.37 3.31
N GLY A 177 8.73 -6.09 3.57
CA GLY A 177 9.49 -5.97 4.82
C GLY A 177 10.04 -4.57 5.06
N LEU A 178 10.48 -3.85 4.02
CA LEU A 178 10.92 -2.46 4.12
C LEU A 178 9.78 -1.54 4.59
N LEU A 179 8.55 -1.74 4.11
CA LEU A 179 7.39 -0.96 4.54
C LEU A 179 7.09 -1.14 6.04
N ALA A 180 7.42 -2.30 6.63
CA ALA A 180 7.30 -2.50 8.07
C ALA A 180 8.24 -1.61 8.91
N GLY A 181 9.30 -1.07 8.30
CA GLY A 181 10.23 -0.13 8.93
C GLY A 181 9.65 1.27 9.14
N VAL A 182 8.52 1.59 8.48
CA VAL A 182 7.83 2.89 8.61
C VAL A 182 7.43 3.13 10.06
N ARG A 183 7.56 4.39 10.50
CA ARG A 183 7.33 4.81 11.88
C ARG A 183 5.90 4.47 12.34
N GLU A 184 4.91 4.75 11.50
CA GLU A 184 3.49 4.52 11.73
C GLU A 184 3.05 3.10 11.34
N GLY A 185 3.55 2.09 12.07
CA GLY A 185 3.29 0.69 11.73
C GLY A 185 1.81 0.28 11.80
N ALA A 186 0.98 0.99 12.57
CA ALA A 186 -0.47 0.78 12.58
C ALA A 186 -1.13 1.10 11.22
N VAL A 187 -0.65 2.13 10.51
CA VAL A 187 -1.14 2.49 9.17
C VAL A 187 -0.74 1.42 8.15
N VAL A 188 0.50 0.93 8.27
CA VAL A 188 1.00 -0.16 7.41
C VAL A 188 0.24 -1.46 7.66
N ALA A 189 -0.01 -1.81 8.92
CA ALA A 189 -0.81 -2.97 9.29
C ALA A 189 -2.26 -2.84 8.79
N ALA A 190 -2.87 -1.66 8.91
CA ALA A 190 -4.21 -1.39 8.41
C ALA A 190 -4.30 -1.62 6.89
N GLY A 191 -3.33 -1.12 6.13
CA GLY A 191 -3.31 -1.33 4.68
C GLY A 191 -2.99 -2.77 4.28
N ALA A 192 -2.16 -3.50 5.02
CA ALA A 192 -1.93 -4.93 4.79
C ALA A 192 -3.20 -5.76 5.07
N VAL A 193 -3.93 -5.46 6.15
CA VAL A 193 -5.25 -6.07 6.40
C VAL A 193 -6.23 -5.72 5.28
N GLY A 194 -6.28 -4.45 4.85
CA GLY A 194 -7.11 -4.03 3.73
C GLY A 194 -6.75 -4.75 2.43
N ALA A 195 -5.47 -5.01 2.16
CA ALA A 195 -5.03 -5.78 1.00
C ALA A 195 -5.49 -7.25 1.05
N LEU A 196 -5.46 -7.89 2.22
CA LEU A 196 -6.06 -9.22 2.41
C LEU A 196 -7.57 -9.21 2.13
N VAL A 197 -8.28 -8.15 2.53
CA VAL A 197 -9.71 -7.99 2.21
C VAL A 197 -9.93 -7.88 0.70
N VAL A 198 -9.10 -7.13 -0.03
CA VAL A 198 -9.18 -7.06 -1.50
C VAL A 198 -9.04 -8.44 -2.13
N PHE A 199 -8.14 -9.28 -1.61
CA PHE A 199 -7.98 -10.65 -2.08
C PHE A 199 -9.19 -11.54 -1.77
N VAL A 200 -9.77 -11.42 -0.57
CA VAL A 200 -11.01 -12.14 -0.24
C VAL A 200 -12.14 -11.72 -1.19
N VAL A 201 -12.27 -10.43 -1.49
CA VAL A 201 -13.27 -9.96 -2.48
C VAL A 201 -12.96 -10.51 -3.87
N GLY A 202 -11.69 -10.57 -4.28
CA GLY A 202 -11.30 -11.19 -5.55
C GLY A 202 -11.58 -12.69 -5.61
N LEU A 203 -11.44 -13.40 -4.49
CA LEU A 203 -11.82 -14.81 -4.39
C LEU A 203 -13.33 -14.99 -4.54
N LEU A 204 -14.13 -14.14 -3.88
CA LEU A 204 -15.58 -14.16 -4.02
C LEU A 204 -16.00 -13.84 -5.46
N GLU A 205 -15.40 -12.84 -6.09
CA GLU A 205 -15.61 -12.52 -7.51
C GLU A 205 -15.35 -13.73 -8.40
N ARG A 206 -14.25 -14.47 -8.18
CA ARG A 206 -13.92 -15.69 -8.92
C ARG A 206 -14.93 -16.81 -8.71
N ILE A 207 -15.45 -16.96 -7.49
CA ILE A 207 -16.46 -17.99 -7.16
C ILE A 207 -17.82 -17.65 -7.78
N PHE A 208 -18.22 -16.38 -7.75
CA PHE A 208 -19.52 -15.90 -8.24
C PHE A 208 -19.45 -15.33 -9.66
N GLU A 209 -18.39 -15.62 -10.43
CA GLU A 209 -18.15 -15.04 -11.74
C GLU A 209 -19.29 -15.32 -12.73
N GLY A 210 -19.82 -16.55 -12.71
CA GLY A 210 -20.97 -16.95 -13.53
C GLY A 210 -22.25 -16.18 -13.18
N ASP A 211 -22.56 -16.08 -11.89
CA ASP A 211 -23.75 -15.38 -11.40
C ASP A 211 -23.65 -13.87 -11.66
N LEU A 212 -22.49 -13.27 -11.43
CA LEU A 212 -22.23 -11.86 -11.72
C LEU A 212 -22.37 -11.58 -13.22
N ARG A 213 -21.80 -12.42 -14.08
CA ARG A 213 -21.95 -12.29 -15.54
C ARG A 213 -23.41 -12.39 -15.97
N SER A 214 -24.15 -13.37 -15.44
CA SER A 214 -25.57 -13.50 -15.72
C SER A 214 -26.36 -12.28 -15.23
N PHE A 215 -26.03 -11.75 -14.05
CA PHE A 215 -26.66 -10.56 -13.47
C PHE A 215 -26.42 -9.30 -14.32
N PHE A 216 -25.22 -9.17 -14.91
CA PHE A 216 -24.88 -8.08 -15.83
C PHE A 216 -25.30 -8.35 -17.29
N GLY A 217 -26.07 -9.41 -17.55
CA GLY A 217 -26.67 -9.66 -18.86
C GLY A 217 -25.76 -10.33 -19.88
N ALA A 218 -24.83 -11.19 -19.44
CA ALA A 218 -24.06 -12.04 -20.35
C ALA A 218 -25.01 -12.95 -21.15
N GLY A 219 -25.08 -12.72 -22.46
CA GLY A 219 -25.82 -13.54 -23.41
C GLY A 219 -24.91 -14.50 -24.17
N GLU A 220 -25.37 -14.98 -25.33
CA GLU A 220 -24.62 -15.94 -26.16
C GLU A 220 -23.55 -15.29 -27.04
N THR A 221 -23.56 -13.96 -27.17
CA THR A 221 -22.59 -13.24 -28.02
C THR A 221 -21.32 -12.89 -27.24
N ALA A 222 -20.16 -13.00 -27.89
CA ALA A 222 -18.87 -12.62 -27.29
C ALA A 222 -18.87 -11.17 -26.78
N GLU A 223 -19.51 -10.24 -27.50
CA GLU A 223 -19.64 -8.84 -27.10
C GLU A 223 -20.39 -8.69 -25.77
N SER A 224 -21.51 -9.40 -25.59
CA SER A 224 -22.28 -9.35 -24.33
C SER A 224 -21.49 -9.92 -23.16
N VAL A 225 -20.72 -10.98 -23.37
CA VAL A 225 -19.86 -11.59 -22.34
C VAL A 225 -18.73 -10.66 -21.94
N ILE A 226 -18.10 -9.97 -22.90
CA ILE A 226 -17.04 -8.99 -22.62
C ILE A 226 -17.59 -7.80 -21.85
N ALA A 227 -18.73 -7.24 -22.27
CA ALA A 227 -19.38 -6.11 -21.59
C ALA A 227 -19.78 -6.48 -20.16
N ALA A 228 -20.44 -7.61 -19.96
CA ALA A 228 -20.84 -8.10 -18.64
C ALA A 228 -19.63 -8.38 -17.73
N SER A 229 -18.55 -8.94 -18.28
CA SER A 229 -17.30 -9.15 -17.53
C SER A 229 -16.65 -7.84 -17.11
N GLY A 230 -16.71 -6.80 -17.95
CA GLY A 230 -16.24 -5.46 -17.62
C GLY A 230 -17.00 -4.86 -16.43
N TRP A 231 -18.33 -4.95 -16.45
CA TRP A 231 -19.18 -4.47 -15.35
C TRP A 231 -19.00 -5.26 -14.05
N ALA A 232 -18.87 -6.59 -14.15
CA ALA A 232 -18.56 -7.44 -13.01
C ALA A 232 -17.22 -7.04 -12.37
N SER A 233 -16.19 -6.89 -13.18
CA SER A 233 -14.85 -6.50 -12.73
C SER A 233 -14.83 -5.10 -12.09
N LEU A 234 -15.54 -4.14 -12.68
CA LEU A 234 -15.68 -2.79 -12.12
C LEU A 234 -16.38 -2.83 -10.76
N THR A 235 -17.50 -3.55 -10.67
CA THR A 235 -18.30 -3.69 -9.43
C THR A 235 -17.48 -4.36 -8.32
N ALA A 236 -16.77 -5.43 -8.64
CA ALA A 236 -15.88 -6.11 -7.70
C ALA A 236 -14.73 -5.21 -7.25
N SER A 237 -14.16 -4.41 -8.15
CA SER A 237 -13.10 -3.44 -7.83
C SER A 237 -13.60 -2.33 -6.88
N LEU A 238 -14.80 -1.80 -7.14
CA LEU A 238 -15.46 -0.84 -6.25
C LEU A 238 -15.74 -1.45 -4.87
N ALA A 239 -16.33 -2.65 -4.84
CA ALA A 239 -16.63 -3.36 -3.60
C ALA A 239 -15.35 -3.65 -2.78
N ALA A 240 -14.27 -4.08 -3.46
CA ALA A 240 -12.97 -4.29 -2.84
C ALA A 240 -12.40 -3.00 -2.24
N GLY A 241 -12.47 -1.87 -2.97
CA GLY A 241 -12.05 -0.57 -2.47
C GLY A 241 -12.84 -0.13 -1.24
N VAL A 242 -14.17 -0.26 -1.28
CA VAL A 242 -15.05 0.07 -0.14
C VAL A 242 -14.72 -0.79 1.08
N ALA A 243 -14.63 -2.11 0.90
CA ALA A 243 -14.36 -3.04 1.99
C ALA A 243 -12.97 -2.79 2.60
N ALA A 244 -11.94 -2.60 1.75
CA ALA A 244 -10.58 -2.33 2.21
C ALA A 244 -10.47 -1.00 2.95
N GLY A 245 -11.08 0.07 2.44
CA GLY A 245 -11.13 1.38 3.10
C GLY A 245 -11.85 1.34 4.44
N ALA A 246 -13.00 0.66 4.50
CA ALA A 246 -13.77 0.49 5.74
C ALA A 246 -13.01 -0.32 6.79
N VAL A 247 -12.40 -1.45 6.41
CA VAL A 247 -11.62 -2.29 7.33
C VAL A 247 -10.36 -1.57 7.80
N GLY A 248 -9.66 -0.86 6.90
CA GLY A 248 -8.51 -0.03 7.26
C GLY A 248 -8.86 1.06 8.26
N TYR A 249 -10.01 1.74 8.06
CA TYR A 249 -10.55 2.70 9.01
C TYR A 249 -10.85 2.06 10.38
N VAL A 250 -11.61 0.95 10.41
CA VAL A 250 -11.98 0.27 11.66
C VAL A 250 -10.75 -0.22 12.41
N TYR A 251 -9.76 -0.77 11.70
CA TYR A 251 -8.50 -1.21 12.30
C TYR A 251 -7.77 -0.03 12.95
N LEU A 252 -7.58 1.07 12.22
CA LEU A 252 -6.93 2.27 12.76
C LEU A 252 -7.70 2.90 13.91
N ARG A 253 -9.03 2.86 13.90
CA ARG A 253 -9.86 3.36 15.01
C ARG A 253 -9.69 2.53 16.30
N ARG A 254 -9.48 1.22 16.17
CA ARG A 254 -9.32 0.30 17.30
C ARG A 254 -7.90 0.30 17.87
N VAL A 255 -6.91 0.45 17.00
CA VAL A 255 -5.49 0.27 17.33
C VAL A 255 -4.75 1.59 17.44
N GLY A 256 -5.22 2.62 16.73
CA GLY A 256 -4.63 3.95 16.73
C GLY A 256 -4.83 4.68 18.05
N GLY A 257 -3.82 5.44 18.47
CA GLY A 257 -3.91 6.32 19.61
C GLY A 257 -4.76 7.58 19.34
N PRO A 258 -5.07 8.37 20.37
CA PRO A 258 -5.87 9.60 20.25
C PRO A 258 -5.23 10.67 19.34
N ASN A 259 -3.93 10.56 19.06
CA ASN A 259 -3.17 11.52 18.27
C ASN A 259 -3.09 11.19 16.77
N LEU A 260 -3.89 10.22 16.28
CA LEU A 260 -3.88 9.87 14.86
C LEU A 260 -4.43 11.03 14.02
N ARG A 261 -3.58 11.58 13.15
CA ARG A 261 -3.96 12.68 12.25
C ARG A 261 -4.82 12.14 11.12
N TRP A 262 -5.73 12.96 10.60
CA TRP A 262 -6.61 12.59 9.48
C TRP A 262 -5.91 11.95 8.26
N PRO A 263 -4.67 12.35 7.85
CA PRO A 263 -4.02 11.75 6.68
C PRO A 263 -3.70 10.26 6.88
N ALA A 264 -3.56 9.80 8.12
CA ALA A 264 -3.30 8.39 8.41
C ALA A 264 -4.44 7.48 7.92
N PHE A 265 -5.69 7.94 8.02
CA PHE A 265 -6.85 7.21 7.55
C PHE A 265 -6.90 7.17 6.02
N LEU A 266 -6.61 8.29 5.35
CA LEU A 266 -6.51 8.35 3.89
C LEU A 266 -5.44 7.36 3.39
N VAL A 267 -4.24 7.39 3.99
CA VAL A 267 -3.14 6.49 3.61
C VAL A 267 -3.51 5.04 3.88
N ALA A 268 -4.11 4.71 5.03
CA ALA A 268 -4.53 3.34 5.32
C ALA A 268 -5.58 2.82 4.33
N GLY A 269 -6.51 3.68 3.88
CA GLY A 269 -7.48 3.33 2.85
C GLY A 269 -6.87 3.19 1.45
N ALA A 270 -5.87 4.00 1.11
CA ALA A 270 -5.17 3.97 -0.17
C ALA A 270 -4.17 2.81 -0.30
N LEU A 271 -3.54 2.42 0.82
CA LEU A 271 -2.41 1.50 0.85
C LEU A 271 -2.70 0.13 0.20
N PRO A 272 -3.88 -0.51 0.38
CA PRO A 272 -4.22 -1.75 -0.32
C PRO A 272 -4.04 -1.67 -1.84
N GLY A 273 -4.57 -0.62 -2.48
CA GLY A 273 -4.42 -0.41 -3.91
C GLY A 273 -2.98 -0.07 -4.30
N LEU A 274 -2.27 0.71 -3.48
CA LEU A 274 -0.86 1.02 -3.70
C LEU A 274 0.03 -0.25 -3.64
N LEU A 275 -0.25 -1.17 -2.73
CA LEU A 275 0.48 -2.44 -2.63
C LEU A 275 0.28 -3.30 -3.89
N ILE A 276 -0.93 -3.33 -4.44
CA ILE A 276 -1.22 -4.03 -5.69
C ILE A 276 -0.46 -3.36 -6.86
N LEU A 277 -0.40 -2.03 -6.90
CA LEU A 277 0.39 -1.31 -7.91
C LEU A 277 1.89 -1.60 -7.80
N ILE A 278 2.44 -1.69 -6.59
CA ILE A 278 3.83 -2.07 -6.37
C ILE A 278 4.08 -3.50 -6.86
N ALA A 279 3.19 -4.44 -6.54
CA ALA A 279 3.29 -5.81 -7.00
C ALA A 279 3.19 -5.93 -8.53
N GLU A 280 2.33 -5.15 -9.16
CA GLU A 280 2.21 -5.05 -10.61
C GLU A 280 3.50 -4.47 -11.24
N ALA A 281 4.10 -3.45 -10.63
CA ALA A 281 5.38 -2.91 -11.08
C ALA A 281 6.51 -3.95 -11.00
N VAL A 282 6.60 -4.69 -9.88
CA VAL A 282 7.56 -5.80 -9.73
C VAL A 282 7.33 -6.87 -10.78
N THR A 283 6.06 -7.24 -11.01
CA THR A 283 5.67 -8.20 -12.04
C THR A 283 6.11 -7.76 -13.42
N ARG A 284 5.90 -6.48 -13.79
CA ARG A 284 6.29 -5.95 -15.10
C ARG A 284 7.81 -5.97 -15.27
N ILE A 285 8.56 -5.56 -14.25
CA ILE A 285 10.03 -5.58 -14.28
C ILE A 285 10.53 -7.02 -14.45
N ALA A 286 9.98 -7.98 -13.71
CA ALA A 286 10.33 -9.39 -13.85
C ALA A 286 9.93 -9.95 -15.23
N GLY A 287 8.73 -9.61 -15.70
CA GLY A 287 8.20 -10.04 -16.99
C GLY A 287 9.01 -9.53 -18.18
N THR A 288 9.49 -8.27 -18.16
CA THR A 288 10.34 -7.74 -19.26
C THR A 288 11.62 -8.55 -19.46
N ARG A 289 12.22 -9.07 -18.38
CA ARG A 289 13.37 -9.97 -18.45
C ARG A 289 13.00 -11.33 -19.05
N LEU A 290 11.79 -11.80 -18.78
CA LEU A 290 11.25 -13.04 -19.32
C LEU A 290 10.95 -12.94 -20.82
N PHE A 291 10.36 -11.83 -21.28
CA PHE A 291 10.05 -11.60 -22.69
C PHE A 291 11.29 -11.47 -23.57
N GLN A 292 12.41 -10.98 -23.04
CA GLN A 292 13.70 -10.98 -23.75
C GLN A 292 14.23 -12.40 -24.01
N LEU A 293 13.80 -13.38 -23.21
CA LEU A 293 14.16 -14.80 -23.36
C LEU A 293 13.16 -15.56 -24.24
N VAL A 294 11.94 -15.05 -24.41
CA VAL A 294 10.84 -15.68 -25.14
C VAL A 294 10.31 -14.71 -26.19
N SER A 295 11.14 -14.33 -27.16
CA SER A 295 10.75 -13.49 -28.31
C SER A 295 9.86 -14.21 -29.33
N ALA A 296 9.16 -15.28 -28.92
CA ALA A 296 8.34 -16.14 -29.77
C ALA A 296 6.82 -16.03 -29.51
N ALA A 297 6.38 -15.16 -28.60
CA ALA A 297 4.94 -14.97 -28.34
C ALA A 297 4.24 -14.33 -29.55
N SER A 298 3.09 -14.88 -29.94
CA SER A 298 2.29 -14.33 -31.04
C SER A 298 1.77 -12.92 -30.72
N ALA A 299 1.44 -12.13 -31.75
CA ALA A 299 0.87 -10.79 -31.55
C ALA A 299 -0.47 -10.84 -30.78
N ASP A 300 -1.24 -11.92 -30.99
CA ASP A 300 -2.52 -12.14 -30.33
C ASP A 300 -2.35 -12.42 -28.83
N ASP A 301 -1.36 -13.23 -28.44
CA ASP A 301 -1.05 -13.49 -27.02
C ASP A 301 -0.62 -12.20 -26.30
N GLN A 302 0.16 -11.35 -26.97
CA GLN A 302 0.57 -10.07 -26.41
C GLN A 302 -0.63 -9.14 -26.19
N ALA A 303 -1.59 -9.11 -27.12
CA ALA A 303 -2.80 -8.31 -26.98
C ALA A 303 -3.64 -8.75 -25.76
N VAL A 304 -3.81 -10.07 -25.57
CA VAL A 304 -4.53 -10.65 -24.42
C VAL A 304 -3.82 -10.33 -23.10
N LEU A 305 -2.50 -10.51 -23.03
CA LEU A 305 -1.72 -10.18 -21.83
C LEU A 305 -1.78 -8.68 -21.49
N ASN A 306 -1.68 -7.82 -22.50
CA ASN A 306 -1.82 -6.38 -22.33
C ASN A 306 -3.20 -5.98 -21.79
N TYR A 307 -4.26 -6.62 -22.29
CA TYR A 307 -5.61 -6.42 -21.77
C TYR A 307 -5.73 -6.79 -20.29
N PHE A 308 -5.26 -7.97 -19.88
CA PHE A 308 -5.29 -8.37 -18.47
C PHE A 308 -4.43 -7.49 -17.57
N ASN A 309 -3.27 -7.04 -18.06
CA ASN A 309 -2.41 -6.12 -17.32
C ASN A 309 -3.06 -4.74 -17.15
N ALA A 310 -3.74 -4.23 -18.17
CA ALA A 310 -4.50 -2.99 -18.08
C ALA A 310 -5.67 -3.12 -17.09
N ALA A 311 -6.41 -4.23 -17.13
CA ALA A 311 -7.51 -4.51 -16.21
C ALA A 311 -7.03 -4.57 -14.75
N ARG A 312 -5.92 -5.28 -14.48
CA ARG A 312 -5.31 -5.35 -13.13
C ARG A 312 -4.85 -3.99 -12.62
N PHE A 313 -4.20 -3.22 -13.48
CA PHE A 313 -3.76 -1.87 -13.15
C PHE A 313 -4.93 -0.95 -12.83
N ASN A 314 -5.98 -0.97 -13.65
CA ASN A 314 -7.21 -0.20 -13.42
C ASN A 314 -7.89 -0.60 -12.11
N ARG A 315 -8.00 -1.89 -11.82
CA ARG A 315 -8.51 -2.40 -10.54
C ARG A 315 -7.72 -1.85 -9.36
N ALA A 316 -6.39 -1.87 -9.43
CA ALA A 316 -5.52 -1.37 -8.37
C ALA A 316 -5.72 0.13 -8.12
N LEU A 317 -5.88 0.92 -9.19
CA LEU A 317 -6.20 2.35 -9.10
C LEU A 317 -7.58 2.61 -8.49
N ILE A 318 -8.60 1.85 -8.91
CA ILE A 318 -9.96 1.97 -8.36
C ILE A 318 -9.92 1.67 -6.86
N VAL A 319 -9.30 0.56 -6.45
CA VAL A 319 -9.17 0.19 -5.03
C VAL A 319 -8.42 1.26 -4.24
N LEU A 320 -7.34 1.82 -4.80
CA LEU A 320 -6.57 2.90 -4.17
C LEU A 320 -7.44 4.12 -3.91
N VAL A 321 -8.13 4.62 -4.93
CA VAL A 321 -8.92 5.87 -4.85
C VAL A 321 -10.15 5.65 -3.98
N VAL A 322 -10.91 4.59 -4.22
CA VAL A 322 -12.15 4.31 -3.48
C VAL A 322 -11.85 4.00 -2.02
N GLY A 323 -10.81 3.22 -1.74
CA GLY A 323 -10.38 2.92 -0.37
C GLY A 323 -9.99 4.18 0.40
N ALA A 324 -9.23 5.09 -0.24
CA ALA A 324 -8.87 6.38 0.32
C ALA A 324 -10.12 7.23 0.63
N VAL A 325 -11.02 7.39 -0.34
CA VAL A 325 -12.26 8.17 -0.20
C VAL A 325 -13.13 7.62 0.94
N VAL A 326 -13.35 6.29 0.98
CA VAL A 326 -14.18 5.65 2.00
C VAL A 326 -13.60 5.85 3.39
N ALA A 327 -12.29 5.66 3.57
CA ALA A 327 -11.65 5.89 4.86
C ALA A 327 -11.77 7.37 5.31
N THR A 328 -11.60 8.33 4.38
CA THR A 328 -11.76 9.77 4.64
C THR A 328 -13.20 10.14 4.99
N VAL A 329 -14.20 9.58 4.31
CA VAL A 329 -15.61 9.81 4.63
C VAL A 329 -15.95 9.26 6.01
N LEU A 330 -15.48 8.06 6.35
CA LEU A 330 -15.76 7.45 7.65
C LEU A 330 -15.15 8.23 8.82
N ILE A 331 -13.93 8.78 8.69
CA ILE A 331 -13.38 9.66 9.73
C ILE A 331 -14.16 10.97 9.82
N GLY A 332 -14.51 11.58 8.68
CA GLY A 332 -15.29 12.82 8.62
C GLY A 332 -16.64 12.71 9.35
N ARG A 333 -17.33 11.58 9.21
CA ARG A 333 -18.58 11.32 9.94
C ARG A 333 -18.44 11.23 11.46
N THR A 334 -17.22 11.07 11.97
CA THR A 334 -16.95 11.01 13.42
C THR A 334 -16.41 12.30 14.02
N LEU A 335 -16.13 13.32 13.19
CA LEU A 335 -15.85 14.66 13.67
C LEU A 335 -17.19 15.32 13.99
N ARG A 336 -17.54 15.39 15.29
CA ARG A 336 -18.74 16.10 15.75
C ARG A 336 -18.59 17.58 15.38
N ALA A 337 -19.67 18.23 14.94
CA ALA A 337 -19.67 19.67 14.76
C ALA A 337 -19.23 20.31 16.08
N ALA A 338 -18.28 21.24 16.03
CA ALA A 338 -17.91 22.02 17.20
C ALA A 338 -19.18 22.71 17.70
N ASP A 339 -19.61 22.42 18.93
CA ASP A 339 -20.73 23.14 19.52
C ASP A 339 -20.38 24.63 19.45
N PRO A 340 -21.23 25.47 18.83
CA PRO A 340 -20.98 26.89 18.77
C PRO A 340 -20.83 27.35 20.21
N ALA A 341 -19.64 27.87 20.54
CA ALA A 341 -19.30 28.33 21.87
C ALA A 341 -20.47 29.16 22.40
N SER A 342 -20.99 28.74 23.56
CA SER A 342 -21.96 29.47 24.35
C SER A 342 -21.44 30.90 24.49
N SER A 343 -21.97 31.78 23.65
CA SER A 343 -21.77 33.22 23.66
C SER A 343 -22.72 33.79 24.71
N GLU A 344 -22.58 33.27 25.92
CA GLU A 344 -23.35 33.64 27.11
C GLU A 344 -22.35 33.73 28.27
N ASP A 345 -21.62 34.84 28.34
CA ASP A 345 -21.54 35.65 29.56
C ASP A 345 -20.97 37.06 29.29
N ASP A 346 -21.49 37.73 28.26
CA ASP A 346 -21.50 39.20 28.22
C ASP A 346 -22.73 39.65 29.01
N GLY A 347 -22.64 39.74 30.35
CA GLY A 347 -23.85 39.99 31.13
C GLY A 347 -23.74 40.25 32.64
N GLN A 348 -22.99 41.29 33.03
CA GLN A 348 -23.30 42.16 34.19
C GLN A 348 -22.84 41.72 35.61
N PRO A 349 -21.95 42.53 36.24
CA PRO A 349 -22.36 43.16 37.50
C PRO A 349 -22.24 44.68 37.40
N ALA A 350 -23.36 45.36 37.11
CA ALA A 350 -23.49 46.77 37.40
C ALA A 350 -23.69 46.90 38.90
N SER A 351 -22.60 47.28 39.58
CA SER A 351 -22.63 47.89 40.89
C SER A 351 -23.57 49.11 40.87
N ALA A 352 -24.80 48.92 41.35
CA ALA A 352 -25.67 50.00 41.78
C ALA A 352 -25.70 49.97 43.32
N GLY A 353 -25.18 51.03 43.91
CA GLY A 353 -24.90 51.11 45.34
C GLY A 353 -26.12 51.28 46.24
N THR A 354 -25.82 51.35 47.53
CA THR A 354 -26.66 52.00 48.54
C THR A 354 -25.76 52.61 49.60
N ASN A 355 -26.20 53.79 50.03
CA ASN A 355 -25.64 54.76 50.98
C ASN A 355 -25.00 54.19 52.26
#